data_AF-A0AAV3MB07-F1
#
_entry.id   AF-A0AAV3MB07-F1
#
_cell.length_a   1.000
_cell.length_b   1.000
_cell.length_c   1.000
_cell.angle_alpha   90.00
_cell.angle_beta   90.00
_cell.angle_gamma   90.00
#
_symmetry.space_group_name_H-M   'P 1'
#
loop_
_entity.id
_entity.type
_entity.pdbx_description
1 polymer ?
#
loop_
_entity_poly.entity_id
_entity_poly.type
_entity_poly.pdbx_seq_one_letter_code
_entity_poly.pdbx_strand_id
1 'polypeptide(L)'
;MKDIQNYHEKNIPHMSENAEEKLNLFIQEFTNQDSQKSQFLLVFKTMINLNRKDKESFIANVAQTLKSSSEASPSLYKDFTKSLQRYMAITFMNAPFKEQLNKNMTNFNIEGDDEDINEL
;
A
#
# COMPACT_ATOMS: atom_id res chain seq x y z
N MET A 1 17.18 18.25 -39.28
CA MET A 1 16.76 16.87 -38.93
C MET A 1 16.56 16.90 -37.42
N LYS A 2 15.37 17.27 -36.92
CA LYS A 2 14.18 16.43 -36.67
C LYS A 2 14.47 15.15 -35.88
N ASP A 3 13.96 15.18 -34.65
CA ASP A 3 13.48 14.09 -33.79
C ASP A 3 14.59 13.16 -33.26
N ILE A 4 14.65 12.84 -31.96
CA ILE A 4 13.64 12.04 -31.24
C ILE A 4 13.46 12.55 -29.82
N GLN A 5 12.25 13.02 -29.53
CA GLN A 5 11.70 13.11 -28.18
C GLN A 5 11.51 11.69 -27.66
N ASN A 6 12.33 11.26 -26.68
CA ASN A 6 12.08 9.99 -26.00
C ASN A 6 11.12 10.22 -24.83
N TYR A 7 9.83 10.09 -25.19
CA TYR A 7 8.78 9.39 -24.44
C TYR A 7 8.87 9.41 -22.90
N HIS A 8 8.01 10.26 -22.33
CA HIS A 8 7.24 10.03 -21.10
C HIS A 8 7.94 9.20 -20.01
N GLU A 9 8.71 9.88 -19.16
CA GLU A 9 8.73 9.52 -17.75
C GLU A 9 7.27 9.44 -17.30
N LYS A 10 6.83 8.21 -17.03
CA LYS A 10 5.55 7.93 -16.40
C LYS A 10 5.46 8.86 -15.20
N ASN A 11 4.34 9.58 -15.09
CA ASN A 11 3.94 10.38 -13.94
C ASN A 11 4.02 9.53 -12.65
N ILE A 12 5.22 9.35 -12.11
CA ILE A 12 5.45 8.98 -10.73
C ILE A 12 5.33 10.32 -10.02
N PRO A 13 4.30 10.54 -9.18
CA PRO A 13 4.20 11.78 -8.44
C PRO A 13 5.50 11.96 -7.66
N HIS A 14 6.24 13.02 -7.99
CA HIS A 14 7.41 13.44 -7.24
C HIS A 14 6.98 13.56 -5.77
N MET A 15 7.57 12.71 -4.92
CA MET A 15 7.34 12.68 -3.48
C MET A 15 7.86 13.98 -2.86
N SER A 16 6.98 14.92 -2.50
CA SER A 16 7.33 16.08 -1.66
C SER A 16 7.44 15.67 -0.18
N GLU A 17 8.17 16.46 0.60
CA GLU A 17 8.57 16.22 1.99
C GLU A 17 7.49 16.52 3.04
N ASN A 18 6.25 16.88 2.64
CA ASN A 18 5.24 17.35 3.58
C ASN A 18 4.14 16.31 3.86
N ALA A 19 4.08 15.79 5.09
CA ALA A 19 3.09 14.80 5.50
C ALA A 19 1.63 15.32 5.38
N GLU A 20 1.43 16.62 5.55
CA GLU A 20 0.15 17.29 5.39
C GLU A 20 -0.30 17.34 3.93
N GLU A 21 0.61 17.63 2.99
CA GLU A 21 0.31 17.59 1.55
C GLU A 21 -0.08 16.19 1.11
N LYS A 22 0.63 15.16 1.57
CA LYS A 22 0.30 13.75 1.28
C LYS A 22 -1.08 13.36 1.81
N LEU A 23 -1.43 13.83 3.01
CA LEU A 23 -2.75 13.61 3.59
C LEU A 23 -3.83 14.29 2.74
N ASN A 24 -3.65 15.56 2.40
CA ASN A 24 -4.63 16.32 1.62
C ASN A 24 -4.82 15.76 0.21
N LEU A 25 -3.73 15.37 -0.46
CA LEU A 25 -3.77 14.67 -1.75
C LEU A 25 -4.55 13.37 -1.66
N PHE A 26 -4.29 12.55 -0.63
CA PHE A 26 -5.06 11.32 -0.43
C PHE A 26 -6.55 11.59 -0.24
N ILE A 27 -6.92 12.57 0.60
CA ILE A 27 -8.32 12.91 0.87
C ILE A 27 -9.01 13.38 -0.42
N GLN A 28 -8.34 14.21 -1.21
CA GLN A 28 -8.84 14.70 -2.48
C GLN A 28 -9.04 13.54 -3.47
N GLU A 29 -8.03 12.69 -3.65
CA GLU A 29 -8.13 11.51 -4.51
C GLU A 29 -9.23 10.57 -4.04
N PHE A 30 -9.34 10.32 -2.74
CA PHE A 30 -10.34 9.44 -2.15
C PHE A 30 -11.77 9.94 -2.39
N THR A 31 -11.98 11.25 -2.26
CA THR A 31 -13.27 11.89 -2.51
C THR A 31 -13.67 11.85 -3.99
N ASN A 32 -12.68 11.91 -4.88
CA ASN A 32 -12.91 11.89 -6.34
C ASN A 32 -13.09 10.47 -6.90
N GLN A 33 -13.00 9.42 -6.08
CA GLN A 33 -13.25 8.06 -6.55
C GLN A 33 -14.74 7.83 -6.82
N ASP A 34 -15.02 7.19 -7.94
CA ASP A 34 -16.36 6.91 -8.46
C ASP A 34 -17.01 5.65 -7.86
N SER A 35 -16.23 4.79 -7.20
CA SER A 35 -16.72 3.52 -6.68
C SER A 35 -16.03 3.06 -5.40
N GLN A 36 -16.73 2.23 -4.63
CA GLN A 36 -16.16 1.56 -3.45
C GLN A 36 -14.94 0.68 -3.79
N LYS A 37 -14.87 0.17 -5.02
CA LYS A 37 -13.72 -0.64 -5.49
C LYS A 37 -12.50 0.25 -5.66
N SER A 38 -12.66 1.40 -6.32
CA SER A 38 -11.60 2.37 -6.55
C SER A 38 -11.11 2.98 -5.23
N GLN A 39 -12.03 3.31 -4.31
CA GLN A 39 -11.73 3.74 -2.94
C GLN A 39 -10.92 2.70 -2.16
N PHE A 40 -11.35 1.43 -2.19
CA PHE A 40 -10.60 0.35 -1.54
C PHE A 40 -9.21 0.19 -2.15
N LEU A 41 -9.08 0.22 -3.47
CA LEU A 41 -7.79 0.09 -4.15
C LEU A 41 -6.83 1.21 -3.77
N LEU A 42 -7.33 2.45 -3.67
CA LEU A 42 -6.54 3.59 -3.21
C LEU A 42 -6.03 3.37 -1.78
N VAL A 43 -6.93 3.03 -0.85
CA VAL A 43 -6.55 2.72 0.54
C VAL A 43 -5.52 1.60 0.58
N PHE A 44 -5.75 0.51 -0.15
CA PHE A 44 -4.84 -0.63 -0.19
C PHE A 44 -3.44 -0.22 -0.68
N LYS A 45 -3.35 0.47 -1.81
CA LYS A 45 -2.08 0.95 -2.39
C LYS A 45 -1.33 1.89 -1.45
N THR A 46 -2.03 2.82 -0.80
CA THR A 46 -1.41 3.72 0.17
C THR A 46 -0.86 2.92 1.35
N MET A 47 -1.67 2.03 1.93
CA MET A 47 -1.29 1.29 3.12
C MET A 47 -0.13 0.33 2.87
N ILE A 48 -0.04 -0.37 1.73
CA ILE A 48 1.09 -1.29 1.48
C ILE A 48 2.45 -0.57 1.39
N ASN A 49 2.45 0.73 1.05
CA ASN A 49 3.66 1.54 0.91
C ASN A 49 4.08 2.25 2.21
N LEU A 50 3.27 2.19 3.27
CA LEU A 50 3.58 2.79 4.57
C LEU A 50 4.23 1.77 5.51
N ASN A 51 5.19 2.24 6.33
CA ASN A 51 5.68 1.47 7.47
C ASN A 51 4.64 1.43 8.61
N ARG A 52 4.88 0.63 9.65
CA ARG A 52 3.91 0.48 10.76
C ARG A 52 3.56 1.79 11.46
N LYS A 53 4.56 2.61 11.78
CA LYS A 53 4.36 3.88 12.49
C LYS A 53 3.54 4.85 11.63
N ASP A 54 3.91 4.95 10.36
CA ASP A 54 3.24 5.85 9.42
C ASP A 54 1.80 5.41 9.13
N LYS A 55 1.51 4.10 9.14
CA LYS A 55 0.14 3.57 9.02
C LYS A 55 -0.77 4.07 10.13
N GLU A 56 -0.32 3.99 11.38
CA GLU A 56 -1.10 4.40 12.55
C GLU A 56 -1.39 5.91 12.49
N SER A 57 -0.37 6.72 12.24
CA SER A 57 -0.53 8.18 12.10
C SER A 57 -1.41 8.55 10.89
N PHE A 58 -1.23 7.89 9.76
CA PHE A 58 -2.02 8.14 8.55
C PHE A 58 -3.50 7.83 8.77
N ILE A 59 -3.83 6.66 9.34
CA ILE A 59 -5.21 6.28 9.65
C ILE A 59 -5.86 7.31 10.57
N ALA A 60 -5.16 7.70 11.65
CA ALA A 60 -5.68 8.66 12.63
C ALA A 60 -5.99 10.01 11.96
N ASN A 61 -5.05 10.53 11.17
CA ASN A 61 -5.19 11.82 10.51
C ASN A 61 -6.31 11.82 9.46
N VAL A 62 -6.39 10.78 8.61
CA VAL A 62 -7.48 10.65 7.61
C VAL A 62 -8.83 10.53 8.30
N ALA A 63 -8.94 9.68 9.32
CA ALA A 63 -10.17 9.48 10.07
C ALA A 63 -10.63 10.77 10.75
N GLN A 64 -9.71 11.52 11.35
CA GLN A 64 -10.01 12.82 11.96
C GLN A 64 -10.51 13.83 10.91
N THR A 65 -9.78 14.00 9.80
CA THR A 65 -10.15 14.95 8.74
C THR A 65 -11.53 14.63 8.15
N LEU A 66 -11.78 13.35 7.81
CA LEU A 66 -13.07 12.94 7.25
C LEU A 66 -14.21 13.03 8.27
N LYS A 67 -13.94 12.77 9.55
CA LYS A 67 -14.95 12.88 10.62
C LYS A 67 -15.32 14.34 10.90
N SER A 68 -14.34 15.24 10.92
CA SER A 68 -14.58 16.68 11.03
C SER A 68 -15.33 17.24 9.82
N SER A 69 -15.14 16.66 8.63
CA SER A 69 -15.90 16.99 7.42
C SER A 69 -17.27 16.28 7.36
N SER A 70 -17.59 15.37 8.29
CA SER A 70 -18.78 14.52 8.19
C SER A 70 -20.11 15.25 8.37
N GLU A 71 -20.11 16.48 8.91
CA GLU A 71 -21.29 17.34 8.88
C GLU A 71 -21.71 17.70 7.44
N ALA A 72 -20.76 17.71 6.49
CA ALA A 72 -21.01 17.96 5.08
C ALA A 72 -21.07 16.68 4.22
N SER A 73 -20.37 15.61 4.59
CA SER A 73 -20.36 14.34 3.84
C SER A 73 -20.18 13.11 4.74
N PRO A 74 -21.26 12.58 5.34
CA PRO A 74 -21.20 11.44 6.26
C PRO A 74 -20.74 10.13 5.61
N SER A 75 -20.89 10.01 4.29
CA SER A 75 -20.55 8.79 3.53
C SER A 75 -19.05 8.57 3.44
N LEU A 76 -18.24 9.62 3.29
CA LEU A 76 -16.79 9.48 3.06
C LEU A 76 -16.07 8.82 4.23
N TYR A 77 -16.39 9.22 5.46
CA TYR A 77 -15.82 8.59 6.66
C TYR A 77 -16.20 7.10 6.74
N LYS A 78 -17.46 6.77 6.43
CA LYS A 78 -17.96 5.38 6.44
C LYS A 78 -17.30 4.54 5.35
N ASP A 79 -17.11 5.09 4.16
CA ASP A 79 -16.51 4.40 3.02
C ASP A 79 -15.00 4.20 3.22
N PHE A 80 -14.31 5.18 3.82
CA PHE A 80 -12.92 5.03 4.24
C PHE A 80 -12.78 3.90 5.27
N THR A 81 -13.62 3.91 6.30
CA THR A 81 -13.61 2.88 7.36
C THR A 81 -13.86 1.48 6.79
N LYS A 82 -14.82 1.32 5.88
CA LYS A 82 -15.07 0.04 5.20
C LYS A 82 -13.87 -0.43 4.37
N SER A 83 -13.24 0.50 3.65
CA SER A 83 -12.06 0.21 2.85
C SER A 83 -10.88 -0.24 3.72
N LEU A 84 -10.67 0.44 4.84
CA LEU A 84 -9.66 0.08 5.84
C LEU A 84 -9.93 -1.30 6.45
N GLN A 85 -11.18 -1.60 6.81
CA GLN A 85 -11.57 -2.92 7.33
C GLN A 85 -11.24 -4.05 6.34
N ARG A 86 -11.51 -3.84 5.04
CA ARG A 86 -11.15 -4.81 3.98
C ARG A 86 -9.63 -5.00 3.90
N TYR A 87 -8.85 -3.91 3.93
CA TYR A 87 -7.39 -3.98 3.94
C TYR A 87 -6.86 -4.76 5.16
N MET A 88 -7.42 -4.50 6.34
CA MET A 88 -7.04 -5.21 7.57
C MET A 88 -7.36 -6.70 7.45
N ALA A 89 -8.56 -7.07 7.01
CA ALA A 89 -8.96 -8.46 6.82
C ALA A 89 -7.99 -9.22 5.89
N ILE A 90 -7.62 -8.61 4.76
CA ILE A 90 -6.65 -9.19 3.81
C ILE A 90 -5.27 -9.33 4.46
N THR A 91 -4.82 -8.31 5.17
CA THR A 91 -3.49 -8.31 5.81
C THR A 91 -3.41 -9.39 6.90
N PHE A 92 -4.46 -9.57 7.70
CA PHE A 92 -4.52 -10.59 8.75
C PHE A 92 -4.69 -12.01 8.20
N MET A 93 -5.47 -12.20 7.14
CA MET A 93 -5.57 -13.51 6.47
C MET A 93 -4.25 -13.93 5.80
N ASN A 94 -3.46 -12.96 5.32
CA ASN A 94 -2.16 -13.22 4.70
C ASN A 94 -1.03 -13.43 5.71
N ALA A 95 -1.23 -13.13 7.00
CA ALA A 95 -0.22 -13.35 8.04
C ALA A 95 0.25 -14.82 8.14
N PRO A 96 -0.63 -15.82 8.29
CA PRO A 96 -0.21 -17.23 8.32
C PRO A 96 0.41 -17.69 6.99
N PHE A 97 -0.05 -17.17 5.85
CA PHE A 97 0.54 -17.50 4.54
C PHE A 97 1.98 -16.97 4.40
N LYS A 98 2.23 -15.73 4.86
CA LYS A 98 3.58 -15.14 4.88
C LYS A 98 4.50 -15.90 5.84
N GLU A 99 4.00 -16.31 7.01
CA GLU A 99 4.76 -17.16 7.93
C GLU A 99 5.10 -18.52 7.32
N GLN A 100 4.17 -19.16 6.63
CA GLN A 100 4.42 -20.43 5.94
C GLN A 100 5.43 -20.28 4.81
N LEU A 101 5.34 -19.24 3.98
CA LEU A 101 6.32 -18.95 2.95
C LEU A 101 7.71 -18.69 3.54
N ASN A 102 7.82 -17.89 4.60
CA ASN A 102 9.09 -17.65 5.26
C ASN A 102 9.66 -18.95 5.84
N LYS A 103 8.85 -19.78 6.53
CA LYS A 103 9.31 -21.08 7.04
C LYS A 103 9.79 -22.00 5.93
N ASN A 104 9.09 -22.04 4.80
CA ASN A 104 9.44 -22.91 3.66
C ASN A 104 10.65 -22.39 2.86
N MET A 105 10.85 -21.07 2.75
CA MET A 105 12.03 -20.51 2.10
C MET A 105 13.29 -20.62 2.98
N THR A 106 13.17 -20.54 4.30
CA THR A 106 14.31 -20.79 5.21
C THR A 106 14.72 -22.26 5.24
N ASN A 107 13.82 -23.18 4.83
CA ASN A 107 14.10 -24.62 4.77
C ASN A 107 14.68 -25.07 3.42
N PHE A 108 14.99 -24.15 2.49
CA PHE A 108 15.84 -24.46 1.35
C PHE A 108 17.31 -24.50 1.82
N ASN A 109 17.67 -25.54 2.57
CA ASN A 109 19.06 -25.99 2.61
C ASN A 109 19.34 -26.54 1.22
N ILE A 110 20.05 -25.77 0.40
CA ILE A 110 20.87 -26.35 -0.66
C ILE A 110 22.05 -26.98 0.09
N GLU A 111 21.80 -28.13 0.72
CA GLU A 111 22.82 -29.16 0.86
C GLU A 111 23.02 -29.69 -0.56
N GLY A 112 23.73 -28.91 -1.36
CA GLY A 112 24.42 -29.46 -2.51
C GLY A 112 25.44 -30.42 -1.91
N ASP A 113 25.22 -31.71 -2.14
CA ASP A 113 26.28 -32.70 -2.08
C ASP A 113 27.49 -32.12 -2.83
N ASP A 114 28.47 -31.59 -2.09
CA ASP A 114 29.85 -31.61 -2.55
C ASP A 114 30.24 -33.10 -2.54
N GLU A 115 29.77 -33.81 -3.57
CA GLU A 115 30.43 -35.00 -4.06
C GLU A 115 31.86 -34.58 -4.42
N ASP A 116 32.78 -34.73 -3.46
CA ASP A 116 34.21 -34.81 -3.68
C ASP A 116 34.49 -36.07 -4.53
N ILE A 117 34.10 -36.03 -5.81
CA ILE A 117 34.64 -36.86 -6.86
C ILE A 117 36.06 -36.34 -7.09
N ASN A 118 36.99 -36.78 -6.25
CA ASN A 118 38.38 -36.86 -6.66
C ASN A 118 38.50 -38.05 -7.63
N GLU A 119 38.32 -37.74 -8.91
CA GLU A 119 38.92 -38.49 -10.00
C GLU A 119 40.45 -38.43 -9.88
N LEU A 120 41.08 -39.62 -9.97
CA LEU A 120 42.48 -39.94 -10.29
C LEU A 120 43.57 -39.77 -9.22
#